data_AF-A0ABD6F2V5-F1
#
_entry.id   AF-A0ABD6F2V5-F1
#
_cell.length_a   1.000
_cell.length_b   1.000
_cell.length_c   1.000
_cell.angle_alpha   90.00
_cell.angle_beta   90.00
_cell.angle_gamma   90.00
#
_symmetry.space_group_name_H-M   'P 1'
#
loop_
_entity.id
_entity.type
_entity.pdbx_description
1 polymer ?
#
loop_
_entity_poly.entity_id
_entity_poly.type
_entity_poly.pdbx_seq_one_letter_code
_entity_poly.pdbx_strand_id
1 'polypeptide(L)' 'MAYQMYRSTTLGVCLQRTLDDFIQDGSLNPQLAQKVLVAFDKSINRALQYRARNKTTFKVSFRFVAKLHDLL' A
#
# COMPACT_ATOMS: atom_id res chain seq x y z
N MET A 1 5.40 11.08 -7.61
CA MET A 1 5.64 9.68 -7.18
C MET A 1 4.53 9.25 -6.25
N ALA A 2 4.07 8.00 -6.34
CA ALA A 2 3.03 7.46 -5.46
C ALA A 2 3.66 6.56 -4.40
N TYR A 3 3.20 6.65 -3.15
CA TYR A 3 3.73 5.83 -2.07
C TYR A 3 3.34 4.36 -2.27
N GLN A 4 4.32 3.46 -2.18
CA GLN A 4 4.12 2.00 -2.24
C GLN A 4 3.81 1.38 -0.87
N MET A 5 3.91 2.15 0.22
CA MET A 5 3.63 1.68 1.58
C MET A 5 2.22 1.06 1.70
N TYR A 6 1.26 1.51 0.91
CA TYR A 6 -0.10 0.97 0.94
C TYR A 6 -0.21 -0.47 0.41
N ARG A 7 0.82 -1.01 -0.24
CA ARG A 7 0.85 -2.42 -0.68
C ARG A 7 0.88 -3.40 0.49
N SER A 8 1.42 -3.02 1.65
CA SER A 8 1.40 -3.87 2.86
C SER A 8 0.11 -3.78 3.65
N THR A 9 -0.86 -2.95 3.24
CA THR A 9 -2.20 -2.93 3.82
C THR A 9 -2.97 -4.18 3.40
N THR A 10 -4.05 -4.51 4.13
CA THR A 10 -4.92 -5.65 3.79
C THR A 10 -5.38 -5.60 2.33
N LEU A 11 -5.77 -4.42 1.82
CA LEU A 11 -6.21 -4.26 0.44
C LEU A 11 -5.06 -4.53 -0.56
N GLY A 12 -3.88 -3.99 -0.29
CA GLY A 12 -2.70 -4.20 -1.13
C GLY A 12 -2.21 -5.64 -1.14
N VAL A 13 -2.24 -6.33 0.01
CA VAL A 13 -1.86 -7.74 0.13
C VAL A 13 -2.86 -8.63 -0.62
N CYS A 14 -4.16 -8.41 -0.47
CA CYS A 14 -5.17 -9.16 -1.21
C CYS A 14 -5.00 -8.99 -2.72
N LEU A 15 -4.79 -7.75 -3.19
CA LEU A 15 -4.53 -7.49 -4.61
C LEU A 15 -3.31 -8.25 -5.13
N GLN A 16 -2.20 -8.21 -4.40
CA GLN A 16 -0.97 -8.92 -4.79
C GLN A 16 -1.21 -10.43 -4.88
N ARG A 17 -1.87 -11.03 -3.89
CA ARG A 17 -2.21 -12.45 -3.92
C ARG A 17 -3.03 -12.83 -5.15
N THR A 18 -4.07 -12.07 -5.46
CA THR A 18 -4.89 -12.33 -6.66
C THR A 18 -4.08 -12.18 -7.96
N LEU A 19 -3.15 -11.23 -8.03
CA LEU A 19 -2.26 -11.09 -9.18
C LEU A 19 -1.29 -12.27 -9.28
N ASP A 20 -0.76 -12.74 -8.16
CA ASP A 20 0.13 -13.91 -8.10
C ASP A 20 -0.60 -15.19 -8.55
N ASP A 21 -1.84 -15.38 -8.11
CA ASP A 21 -2.69 -16.50 -8.54
C ASP A 21 -2.88 -16.48 -10.08
N PHE A 22 -3.19 -15.32 -10.67
CA PHE A 22 -3.32 -15.19 -12.13
C PHE A 22 -2.02 -15.38 -12.90
N ILE A 23 -0.87 -15.08 -12.30
CA ILE A 23 0.44 -15.37 -12.88
C ILE A 23 0.69 -16.88 -12.86
N GLN A 24 0.38 -17.55 -11.75
CA GLN A 24 0.54 -19.00 -11.61
C GLN A 24 -0.35 -19.76 -12.59
N ASP A 25 -1.58 -19.30 -12.81
CA ASP A 25 -2.51 -19.85 -13.79
C ASP A 25 -2.13 -19.53 -15.25
N GLY A 26 -1.06 -18.78 -15.49
CA GLY A 26 -0.60 -18.37 -16.83
C GLY A 26 -1.53 -17.38 -17.54
N SER A 27 -2.57 -16.90 -16.87
CA SER A 27 -3.57 -15.98 -17.40
C SER A 27 -3.07 -14.53 -17.46
N LEU A 28 -2.05 -14.20 -16.67
CA LEU A 28 -1.53 -12.85 -16.56
C LEU A 28 0.01 -12.85 -16.54
N ASN A 29 0.63 -11.96 -17.31
CA ASN A 29 2.09 -11.85 -17.31
C ASN A 29 2.59 -11.00 -16.11
N PRO A 30 3.78 -11.29 -15.55
CA PRO A 30 4.31 -10.55 -14.40
C PRO A 30 4.48 -9.04 -14.65
N GLN A 31 4.79 -8.64 -15.88
CA GLN A 31 4.96 -7.23 -16.24
C GLN A 31 3.64 -6.45 -16.16
N LEU A 32 2.52 -7.10 -16.49
CA LEU A 32 1.17 -6.53 -16.44
C LEU A 32 0.69 -6.44 -15.00
N ALA A 33 0.96 -7.45 -14.16
CA ALA A 33 0.71 -7.37 -12.72
C ALA A 33 1.40 -6.14 -12.11
N GLN A 34 2.66 -5.91 -12.47
CA GLN A 34 3.40 -4.75 -11.98
C GLN A 34 2.76 -3.43 -12.43
N LYS A 35 2.23 -3.35 -13.66
CA LYS A 35 1.48 -2.17 -14.12
C LYS A 35 0.20 -1.95 -13.31
N VAL A 36 -0.52 -3.02 -12.95
CA VAL A 36 -1.70 -2.95 -12.07
C VAL A 36 -1.31 -2.40 -10.69
N LEU A 37 -0.20 -2.88 -10.12
CA LEU A 37 0.28 -2.37 -8.83
C LEU A 37 0.69 -0.89 -8.89
N VAL A 38 1.31 -0.45 -9.99
CA VAL A 38 1.61 0.98 -10.20
C VAL A 38 0.33 1.82 -10.31
N ALA A 39 -0.72 1.30 -10.95
CA ALA A 39 -2.01 1.95 -11.02
C ALA A 39 -2.69 2.02 -9.63
N PHE A 40 -2.59 0.94 -8.86
CA PHE A 40 -3.05 0.88 -7.47
C PHE A 40 -2.36 1.94 -6.60
N ASP A 41 -1.02 2.06 -6.68
CA ASP A 41 -0.29 3.07 -5.92
C ASP A 41 -0.86 4.47 -6.19
N LYS A 42 -1.07 4.83 -7.46
CA LYS A 42 -1.64 6.14 -7.83
C LYS A 42 -3.07 6.32 -7.32
N SER A 43 -3.92 5.30 -7.43
CA SER A 43 -5.33 5.39 -7.08
C SER A 43 -5.56 5.51 -5.57
N ILE A 44 -4.85 4.73 -4.76
CA ILE A 44 -5.01 4.73 -3.30
C ILE A 44 -4.48 6.02 -2.67
N ASN A 45 -3.33 6.52 -3.16
CA ASN A 45 -2.77 7.79 -2.72
C ASN A 45 -3.76 8.93 -2.96
N ARG A 46 -4.36 8.97 -4.15
CA ARG A 46 -5.39 9.95 -4.49
C ARG A 46 -6.65 9.76 -3.65
N ALA A 47 -7.14 8.53 -3.51
CA ALA A 47 -8.36 8.25 -2.77
C ALA A 47 -8.25 8.69 -1.30
N LEU A 48 -7.12 8.41 -0.63
CA LEU A 48 -6.90 8.83 0.74
C LEU A 48 -6.81 10.36 0.87
N GLN A 49 -6.08 11.02 -0.02
CA GLN A 49 -5.95 12.48 0.01
C GLN A 49 -7.29 13.20 -0.15
N TYR A 50 -8.15 12.73 -1.07
CA TYR A 50 -9.37 13.46 -1.41
C TYR A 50 -10.61 12.98 -0.65
N ARG A 51 -10.68 11.69 -0.28
CA ARG A 51 -11.88 11.09 0.34
C ARG A 51 -11.76 10.92 1.86
N ALA A 52 -10.56 10.72 2.42
CA ALA A 52 -10.40 10.53 3.85
C ALA A 52 -10.19 11.89 4.55
N ARG A 53 -11.29 12.54 4.95
CA ARG A 53 -11.28 13.82 5.69
C ARG A 53 -11.45 13.68 7.20
N ASN A 54 -11.74 12.47 7.67
CA ASN A 54 -12.02 12.21 9.07
C ASN A 54 -10.75 12.41 9.89
N LYS A 55 -10.85 13.22 10.95
CA LYS A 55 -9.76 13.44 11.90
C LYS A 55 -9.91 12.45 13.06
N THR A 56 -8.85 11.74 13.37
CA THR A 56 -8.79 10.84 14.52
C THR A 56 -7.72 11.34 15.48
N THR A 57 -8.07 11.51 16.75
CA THR A 57 -7.13 11.87 17.81
C THR A 57 -6.76 10.62 18.60
N PHE A 58 -5.46 10.36 18.74
CA PHE A 58 -4.95 9.23 19.51
C PHE A 58 -4.25 9.73 20.76
N LYS A 59 -4.62 9.21 21.94
CA LYS A 59 -3.94 9.47 23.21
C LYS A 59 -3.08 8.24 23.53
N VAL A 60 -1.78 8.44 23.70
CA VAL A 60 -0.80 7.37 23.97
C VAL A 60 -0.10 7.62 25.30
N SER A 61 -0.03 6.58 26.13
CA SER A 61 0.97 6.52 27.20
C SER A 61 2.25 5.92 26.59
N PHE A 62 3.24 6.77 26.32
CA PHE A 62 4.44 6.39 25.58
C PHE A 62 5.32 5.44 26.39
N ARG A 63 5.48 4.18 25.93
CA ARG A 63 6.47 3.26 26.53
C ARG A 63 7.77 3.18 25.75
N PHE A 64 7.76 3.30 24.43
CA PHE A 64 8.98 3.41 23.61
C PHE A 64 8.66 4.13 22.29
N VAL A 65 9.35 5.23 22.01
CA VAL A 65 9.42 5.83 20.68
C VAL A 65 10.83 5.58 20.17
N ALA A 66 11.00 4.55 19.35
CA ALA A 66 12.23 4.41 18.57
C ALA A 66 12.22 5.50 17.48
N LYS A 67 13.09 6.49 17.65
CA LYS A 67 13.34 7.51 16.63
C LYS A 67 14.29 6.92 15.60
N LEU A 68 13.73 6.34 14.54
CA LEU A 68 14.51 5.83 13.41
C LEU A 68 14.45 6.85 12.27
N HIS A 69 15.26 7.90 12.34
CA HIS A 69 15.38 8.86 11.22
C HIS A 69 16.82 9.31 10.91
N ASP A 70 17.87 8.80 11.56
CA ASP A 70 19.26 9.24 11.26
C ASP A 70 20.26 8.08 11.24
N LEU A 71 20.01 7.08 10.40
CA LEU A 71 21.00 6.02 10.09
C LEU A 71 20.94 5.63 8.60
N LEU A 72 21.02 6.65 7.74
CA LEU A 72 21.46 6.61 6.34
C LEU A 72 22.02 7.98 5.95
#